data_AF-A0A968TI80-F1
#
_entry.id   AF-A0A968TI80-F1
#
_cell.length_a   1.000
_cell.length_b   1.000
_cell.length_c   1.000
_cell.angle_alpha   90.00
_cell.angle_beta   90.00
_cell.angle_gamma   90.00
#
_symmetry.space_group_name_H-M   'P 1'
#
loop_
_entity.id
_entity.type
_entity.pdbx_description
1 polymer ?
#
loop_
_entity_poly.entity_id
_entity_poly.type
_entity_poly.pdbx_seq_one_letter_code
_entity_poly.pdbx_strand_id
1 'polypeptide(L)'
;MPVKKILVYLIGGQSNALGRGITADLPTSPVNLQLPQTNVIFADANGGVLQNLQADVDFGPEITMGYRLANSLAYDPSIRVAILKRARTGTSLYIDWIPGGDATQTGDGQWYVTFQNAVNNGLANLATAYPDAEIEIKGMLWVQGENDAKTNATVAAYDDYEANLEAFIEDVRLTYGDSLIFVISRLSDNQPIAGIGKPACARRKPMSPTPIRAT
;
A
#
# COMPACT_ATOMS: atom_id res chain seq x y z
N MET A 1 -0.15 25.41 -15.28
CA MET A 1 0.68 25.86 -14.14
C MET A 1 1.69 24.76 -13.84
N PRO A 2 2.94 25.10 -13.49
CA PRO A 2 3.95 24.09 -13.14
C PRO A 2 3.51 23.32 -11.89
N VAL A 3 3.87 22.04 -11.83
CA VAL A 3 3.70 21.23 -10.62
C VAL A 3 4.71 21.72 -9.60
N LYS A 4 4.25 22.09 -8.40
CA LYS A 4 5.09 22.59 -7.31
C LYS A 4 5.22 21.62 -6.15
N LYS A 5 4.24 20.72 -6.00
CA LYS A 5 4.24 19.72 -4.94
C LYS A 5 3.66 18.39 -5.42
N ILE A 6 4.29 17.29 -5.05
CA ILE A 6 3.86 15.93 -5.33
C ILE A 6 3.69 15.20 -4.01
N LEU A 7 2.45 14.81 -3.72
CA LEU A 7 2.12 13.98 -2.57
C LEU A 7 2.16 12.52 -2.99
N VAL A 8 3.14 11.79 -2.46
CA VAL A 8 3.39 10.38 -2.78
C VAL A 8 2.65 9.48 -1.80
N TYR A 9 1.98 8.48 -2.33
CA TYR A 9 1.31 7.43 -1.57
C TYR A 9 1.82 6.07 -2.00
N LEU A 10 2.18 5.25 -1.02
CA LEU A 10 2.71 3.91 -1.23
C LEU A 10 1.57 2.89 -1.19
N ILE A 11 1.66 1.85 -2.01
CA ILE A 11 0.76 0.69 -1.93
C ILE A 11 1.59 -0.58 -1.90
N GLY A 12 1.46 -1.34 -0.81
CA GLY A 12 2.14 -2.61 -0.58
C GLY A 12 1.17 -3.75 -0.24
N GLY A 13 1.65 -4.98 -0.38
CA GLY A 13 0.92 -6.17 0.05
C GLY A 13 0.86 -7.26 -1.02
N GLN A 14 -0.28 -7.92 -1.13
CA GLN A 14 -0.44 -9.12 -1.97
C GLN A 14 -1.44 -8.98 -3.11
N SER A 15 -2.15 -10.05 -3.49
CA SER A 15 -3.04 -10.08 -4.67
C SER A 15 -4.11 -8.98 -4.66
N ASN A 16 -4.67 -8.67 -3.49
CA ASN A 16 -5.69 -7.62 -3.38
C ASN A 16 -5.10 -6.20 -3.45
N ALA A 17 -3.82 -6.02 -3.09
CA ALA A 17 -3.07 -4.78 -3.37
C ALA A 17 -2.76 -4.65 -4.87
N LEU A 18 -2.35 -5.74 -5.53
CA LEU A 18 -2.05 -5.75 -6.97
C LEU A 18 -3.27 -5.36 -7.80
N GLY A 19 -4.42 -5.95 -7.45
CA GLY A 19 -5.66 -5.77 -8.17
C GLY A 19 -6.19 -7.10 -8.71
N ARG A 20 -7.46 -7.35 -8.39
CA ARG A 20 -8.27 -8.48 -8.88
C ARG A 20 -9.69 -8.01 -9.26
N GLY A 21 -9.96 -6.71 -9.18
CA GLY A 21 -11.20 -6.14 -9.66
C GLY A 21 -11.15 -6.10 -11.19
N ILE A 22 -12.25 -6.44 -11.85
CA ILE A 22 -12.33 -6.44 -13.30
C ILE A 22 -12.61 -5.01 -13.77
N THR A 23 -11.78 -4.45 -14.64
CA THR A 23 -11.91 -3.04 -15.06
C THR A 23 -13.28 -2.68 -15.63
N ALA A 24 -13.98 -3.62 -16.26
CA ALA A 24 -15.34 -3.41 -16.75
C ALA A 24 -16.35 -3.07 -15.63
N ASP A 25 -16.06 -3.44 -14.38
CA ASP A 25 -16.91 -3.17 -13.21
C ASP A 25 -16.65 -1.79 -12.60
N LEU A 26 -15.62 -1.06 -13.05
CA LEU A 26 -15.37 0.30 -12.59
C LEU A 26 -16.51 1.23 -13.04
N PRO A 27 -16.92 2.18 -12.19
CA PRO A 27 -18.00 3.09 -12.52
C PRO A 27 -17.64 3.97 -13.72
N THR A 28 -18.62 4.16 -14.61
CA THR A 28 -18.55 5.08 -15.75
C THR A 28 -19.28 6.40 -15.50
N SER A 29 -20.01 6.51 -14.38
CA SER A 29 -20.82 7.68 -13.98
C SER A 29 -20.86 7.81 -12.45
N PRO A 30 -20.86 9.03 -11.87
CA PRO A 30 -20.78 10.34 -12.55
C PRO A 30 -19.39 10.63 -13.15
N VAL A 31 -18.38 9.83 -12.81
CA VAL A 31 -17.03 9.89 -13.37
C VAL A 31 -16.66 8.53 -13.93
N ASN A 32 -16.00 8.53 -15.09
CA ASN A 32 -15.53 7.31 -15.71
C ASN A 32 -14.13 6.93 -15.23
N LEU A 33 -14.06 5.99 -14.27
CA LEU A 33 -12.81 5.49 -13.70
C LEU A 33 -12.11 4.43 -14.58
N GLN A 34 -12.73 4.03 -15.70
CA GLN A 34 -12.08 3.19 -16.70
C GLN A 34 -11.11 4.00 -17.59
N LEU A 35 -11.22 5.33 -17.58
CA LEU A 35 -10.33 6.22 -18.35
C LEU A 35 -9.09 6.62 -17.53
N PRO A 36 -7.99 7.01 -18.21
CA PRO A 36 -6.80 7.51 -17.53
C PRO A 36 -7.08 8.74 -16.66
N GLN A 37 -6.57 8.72 -15.43
CA GLN A 37 -6.63 9.81 -14.46
C GLN A 37 -5.39 10.71 -14.64
N THR A 38 -5.51 11.73 -15.49
CA THR A 38 -4.40 12.60 -15.91
C THR A 38 -3.82 13.50 -14.81
N ASN A 39 -4.47 13.57 -13.65
CA ASN A 39 -4.03 14.30 -12.46
C ASN A 39 -3.37 13.40 -11.40
N VAL A 40 -3.21 12.11 -11.68
CA VAL A 40 -2.55 11.14 -10.80
C VAL A 40 -1.38 10.51 -11.55
N ILE A 41 -0.17 10.73 -11.02
CA ILE A 41 1.04 10.08 -11.50
C ILE A 41 1.09 8.67 -10.91
N PHE A 42 1.42 7.68 -11.73
CA PHE A 42 1.59 6.30 -11.30
C PHE A 42 2.91 5.78 -11.85
N ALA A 43 3.72 5.15 -10.99
CA ALA A 43 4.92 4.47 -11.43
C ALA A 43 4.60 2.99 -11.72
N ASP A 44 5.24 2.42 -12.74
CA ASP A 44 5.14 0.98 -12.98
C ASP A 44 5.62 0.14 -11.78
N ALA A 45 5.45 -1.17 -11.86
CA ALA A 45 5.72 -2.07 -10.74
C ALA A 45 7.20 -2.14 -10.33
N ASN A 46 8.13 -1.54 -11.08
CA ASN A 46 9.56 -1.42 -10.76
C ASN A 46 9.95 0.02 -10.38
N GLY A 47 8.99 0.95 -10.37
CA GLY A 47 9.24 2.38 -10.21
C GLY A 47 9.91 3.04 -11.41
N GLY A 48 10.02 2.36 -12.56
CA GLY A 48 10.89 2.73 -13.68
C GLY A 48 10.26 3.71 -14.67
N VAL A 49 8.98 3.54 -14.96
CA VAL A 49 8.24 4.41 -15.90
C VAL A 49 7.11 5.13 -15.17
N LEU A 50 7.07 6.46 -15.32
CA LEU A 50 5.97 7.30 -14.86
C LEU A 50 4.90 7.43 -15.95
N GLN A 51 3.64 7.27 -15.56
CA GLN A 51 2.48 7.36 -16.44
C GLN A 51 1.28 7.94 -15.71
N ASN A 52 0.22 8.26 -16.44
CA ASN A 52 -1.07 8.55 -15.81
C ASN A 52 -1.64 7.27 -15.21
N LEU A 53 -2.23 7.37 -14.02
CA LEU A 53 -2.93 6.26 -13.42
C LEU A 53 -4.09 5.82 -14.33
N GLN A 54 -4.15 4.54 -14.66
CA GLN A 54 -5.25 3.94 -15.41
C GLN A 54 -5.40 2.50 -14.97
N ALA A 55 -6.62 1.97 -15.10
CA ALA A 55 -6.86 0.55 -14.90
C ALA A 55 -6.27 -0.26 -16.07
N ASP A 56 -5.75 -1.45 -15.79
CA ASP A 56 -5.35 -2.43 -16.82
C ASP A 56 -6.53 -3.39 -17.07
N VAL A 57 -6.29 -4.66 -17.39
CA VAL A 57 -7.33 -5.71 -17.38
C VAL A 57 -7.95 -5.85 -15.98
N ASP A 58 -7.10 -5.82 -14.96
CA ASP A 58 -7.49 -5.82 -13.56
C ASP A 58 -7.12 -4.48 -12.91
N PHE A 59 -7.81 -4.13 -11.81
CA PHE A 59 -7.50 -2.97 -10.99
C PHE A 59 -7.43 -3.31 -9.50
N GLY A 60 -6.60 -2.56 -8.78
CA GLY A 60 -6.51 -2.58 -7.33
C GLY A 60 -7.04 -1.29 -6.70
N PRO A 61 -6.79 -1.09 -5.39
CA PRO A 61 -7.29 0.08 -4.68
C PRO A 61 -6.74 1.41 -5.23
N GLU A 62 -5.65 1.38 -6.00
CA GLU A 62 -5.03 2.58 -6.58
C GLU A 62 -6.00 3.43 -7.38
N ILE A 63 -6.95 2.83 -8.11
CA ILE A 63 -7.84 3.56 -9.03
C ILE A 63 -8.75 4.51 -8.25
N THR A 64 -9.46 3.99 -7.25
CA THR A 64 -10.37 4.82 -6.47
C THR A 64 -9.61 5.71 -5.49
N MET A 65 -8.50 5.22 -4.92
CA MET A 65 -7.65 5.99 -4.02
C MET A 65 -7.04 7.21 -4.73
N GLY A 66 -6.43 7.01 -5.90
CA GLY A 66 -5.83 8.08 -6.70
C GLY A 66 -6.84 9.15 -7.07
N TYR A 67 -8.02 8.73 -7.57
CA TYR A 67 -9.10 9.65 -7.93
C TYR A 67 -9.55 10.49 -6.73
N ARG A 68 -9.82 9.85 -5.58
CA ARG A 68 -10.30 10.55 -4.38
C ARG A 68 -9.27 11.52 -3.82
N LEU A 69 -8.00 11.10 -3.77
CA LEU A 69 -6.90 11.96 -3.31
C LEU A 69 -6.72 13.17 -4.22
N ALA A 70 -6.62 12.96 -5.53
CA ALA A 70 -6.43 14.06 -6.47
C ALA A 70 -7.63 15.00 -6.51
N ASN A 71 -8.86 14.48 -6.40
CA ASN A 71 -10.06 15.32 -6.30
C ASN A 71 -10.08 16.15 -5.01
N SER A 72 -9.63 15.59 -3.88
CA SER A 72 -9.54 16.34 -2.61
C SER A 72 -8.52 17.48 -2.63
N LEU A 73 -7.53 17.40 -3.53
CA LEU A 73 -6.45 18.38 -3.70
C LEU A 73 -6.69 19.34 -4.88
N ALA A 74 -7.81 19.19 -5.59
CA ALA A 74 -8.10 19.97 -6.80
C ALA A 74 -8.24 21.49 -6.57
N TYR A 75 -8.33 21.92 -5.31
CA TYR A 75 -8.30 23.34 -4.94
C TYR A 75 -6.96 24.01 -5.27
N ASP A 76 -5.86 23.25 -5.36
CA ASP A 76 -4.55 23.73 -5.79
C ASP A 76 -4.05 22.91 -6.98
N PRO A 77 -4.17 23.44 -8.22
CA PRO A 77 -3.77 22.73 -9.43
C PRO A 77 -2.24 22.66 -9.61
N SER A 78 -1.43 23.20 -8.70
CA SER A 78 0.02 22.99 -8.63
C SER A 78 0.41 21.74 -7.83
N ILE A 79 -0.55 21.11 -7.13
CA ILE A 79 -0.36 19.84 -6.41
C ILE A 79 -0.68 18.67 -7.35
N ARG A 80 0.11 17.59 -7.25
CA ARG A 80 -0.17 16.30 -7.87
C ARG A 80 -0.13 15.17 -6.84
N VAL A 81 -0.86 14.11 -7.13
CA VAL A 81 -0.75 12.84 -6.42
C VAL A 81 0.17 11.93 -7.22
N ALA A 82 1.07 11.23 -6.54
CA ALA A 82 1.82 10.12 -7.12
C ALA A 82 1.55 8.84 -6.33
N ILE A 83 1.37 7.72 -7.02
CA ILE A 83 1.23 6.40 -6.41
C ILE A 83 2.42 5.54 -6.82
N LEU A 84 3.12 5.02 -5.82
CA LEU A 84 4.19 4.03 -5.98
C LEU A 84 3.68 2.70 -5.43
N LYS A 85 3.35 1.77 -6.34
CA LYS A 85 2.73 0.48 -6.00
C LYS A 85 3.68 -0.67 -6.28
N ARG A 86 3.96 -1.48 -5.26
CA ARG A 86 4.58 -2.79 -5.45
C ARG A 86 3.96 -3.80 -4.50
N ALA A 87 3.40 -4.86 -5.08
CA ALA A 87 2.76 -5.94 -4.35
C ALA A 87 3.03 -7.28 -5.03
N ARG A 88 2.81 -8.40 -4.34
CA ARG A 88 3.00 -9.74 -4.90
C ARG A 88 1.98 -10.74 -4.40
N THR A 89 1.30 -11.39 -5.34
CA THR A 89 0.37 -12.48 -5.05
C THR A 89 1.03 -13.60 -4.24
N GLY A 90 0.33 -14.11 -3.22
CA GLY A 90 0.77 -15.27 -2.44
C GLY A 90 1.92 -15.02 -1.48
N THR A 91 2.25 -13.76 -1.18
CA THR A 91 3.29 -13.42 -0.19
C THR A 91 2.71 -13.26 1.21
N SER A 92 3.51 -13.65 2.21
CA SER A 92 3.25 -13.51 3.64
C SER A 92 4.06 -12.38 4.26
N LEU A 93 3.50 -11.74 5.28
CA LEU A 93 4.26 -10.81 6.12
C LEU A 93 5.37 -11.55 6.89
N TYR A 94 5.09 -12.76 7.34
CA TYR A 94 5.99 -13.58 8.14
C TYR A 94 7.36 -13.91 7.48
N ILE A 95 7.44 -13.93 6.14
CA ILE A 95 8.66 -14.32 5.41
C ILE A 95 9.02 -13.30 4.33
N ASP A 96 8.05 -12.93 3.50
CA ASP A 96 8.33 -12.20 2.27
C ASP A 96 8.46 -10.69 2.53
N TRP A 97 7.79 -10.19 3.56
CA TRP A 97 7.77 -8.78 3.94
C TRP A 97 8.31 -8.49 5.33
N ILE A 98 8.95 -9.47 5.96
CA ILE A 98 9.53 -9.31 7.29
C ILE A 98 10.57 -8.17 7.26
N PRO A 99 10.53 -7.22 8.20
CA PRO A 99 11.54 -6.17 8.28
C PRO A 99 12.77 -6.63 9.09
N GLY A 100 13.94 -6.13 8.72
CA GLY A 100 15.17 -6.18 9.51
C GLY A 100 15.15 -5.17 10.67
N GLY A 101 14.36 -4.10 10.55
CA GLY A 101 14.11 -3.13 11.61
C GLY A 101 15.21 -2.07 11.77
N ASP A 102 16.04 -1.87 10.74
CA ASP A 102 17.17 -0.96 10.76
C ASP A 102 17.18 0.07 9.60
N ALA A 103 16.07 0.18 8.87
CA ALA A 103 15.92 1.01 7.66
C ALA A 103 16.92 0.68 6.53
N THR A 104 17.57 -0.49 6.60
CA THR A 104 18.37 -1.05 5.52
C THR A 104 17.67 -2.28 4.95
N GLN A 105 18.15 -2.74 3.80
CA GLN A 105 17.66 -3.98 3.19
C GLN A 105 18.21 -5.26 3.84
N THR A 106 19.03 -5.13 4.89
CA THR A 106 19.72 -6.26 5.52
C THR A 106 18.75 -7.01 6.41
N GLY A 107 18.53 -8.30 6.14
CA GLY A 107 17.61 -9.12 6.94
C GLY A 107 16.13 -8.97 6.54
N ASP A 108 15.83 -8.06 5.62
CA ASP A 108 14.49 -7.90 5.06
C ASP A 108 14.07 -9.08 4.20
N GLY A 109 12.76 -9.34 4.20
CA GLY A 109 12.12 -10.24 3.27
C GLY A 109 12.30 -9.78 1.81
N GLN A 110 12.45 -10.74 0.90
CA GLN A 110 12.74 -10.47 -0.50
C GLN A 110 11.74 -9.50 -1.17
N TRP A 111 10.46 -9.59 -0.80
CA TRP A 111 9.43 -8.72 -1.37
C TRP A 111 9.36 -7.35 -0.71
N TYR A 112 9.79 -7.23 0.54
CA TYR A 112 10.01 -5.92 1.14
C TYR A 112 11.18 -5.18 0.46
N VAL A 113 12.32 -5.84 0.25
CA VAL A 113 13.44 -5.28 -0.53
C VAL A 113 13.01 -4.87 -1.94
N THR A 114 12.21 -5.72 -2.60
CA THR A 114 11.68 -5.42 -3.95
C THR A 114 10.75 -4.19 -3.94
N PHE A 115 9.92 -4.06 -2.91
CA PHE A 115 9.08 -2.88 -2.71
C PHE A 115 9.92 -1.63 -2.50
N GLN A 116 10.92 -1.67 -1.62
CA GLN A 116 11.78 -0.53 -1.35
C GLN A 116 12.52 -0.06 -2.61
N ASN A 117 13.02 -0.99 -3.43
CA ASN A 117 13.65 -0.66 -4.71
C ASN A 117 12.68 0.03 -5.68
N ALA A 118 11.44 -0.44 -5.78
CA ALA A 118 10.43 0.20 -6.62
C ALA A 118 10.07 1.62 -6.12
N VAL A 119 9.98 1.80 -4.80
CA VAL A 119 9.75 3.13 -4.20
C VAL A 119 10.92 4.06 -4.50
N ASN A 120 12.16 3.62 -4.27
CA ASN A 120 13.36 4.43 -4.51
C ASN A 120 13.49 4.84 -5.98
N ASN A 121 13.25 3.91 -6.92
CA ASN A 121 13.24 4.21 -8.35
C ASN A 121 12.14 5.21 -8.70
N GLY A 122 10.93 5.03 -8.16
CA GLY A 122 9.81 5.93 -8.39
C GLY A 122 10.09 7.35 -7.91
N LEU A 123 10.67 7.49 -6.72
CA LEU A 123 11.08 8.79 -6.16
C LEU A 123 12.16 9.46 -7.02
N ALA A 124 13.18 8.71 -7.44
CA ALA A 124 14.23 9.23 -8.31
C ALA A 124 13.68 9.71 -9.68
N ASN A 125 12.74 8.96 -10.24
CA ASN A 125 12.08 9.35 -11.49
C ASN A 125 11.15 10.56 -11.32
N LEU A 126 10.45 10.67 -10.19
CA LEU A 126 9.65 11.85 -9.87
C LEU A 126 10.54 13.09 -9.75
N ALA A 127 11.67 12.99 -9.03
CA ALA A 127 12.62 14.09 -8.90
C ALA A 127 13.21 14.53 -10.25
N THR A 128 13.48 13.56 -11.14
CA THR A 128 13.97 13.84 -12.50
C THR A 128 12.92 14.52 -13.37
N ALA A 129 11.67 14.05 -13.32
CA ALA A 129 10.58 14.57 -14.14
C ALA A 129 10.05 15.93 -13.64
N TYR A 130 10.17 16.20 -12.34
CA TYR A 130 9.66 17.39 -11.68
C TYR A 130 10.73 18.02 -10.76
N PRO A 131 11.83 18.55 -11.33
CA PRO A 131 12.99 19.01 -10.56
C PRO A 131 12.69 20.19 -9.63
N ASP A 132 11.65 20.96 -9.92
CA ASP A 132 11.24 22.12 -9.12
C ASP A 132 10.11 21.80 -8.11
N ALA A 133 9.65 20.55 -8.06
CA ALA A 133 8.55 20.15 -7.17
C ALA A 133 9.06 19.60 -5.83
N GLU A 134 8.42 20.00 -4.74
CA GLU A 134 8.57 19.33 -3.45
C GLU A 134 7.91 17.95 -3.51
N ILE A 135 8.67 16.89 -3.20
CA ILE A 135 8.16 15.51 -3.18
C ILE A 135 8.06 15.05 -1.73
N GLU A 136 6.86 14.70 -1.29
CA GLU A 136 6.58 14.31 0.10
C GLU A 136 5.78 13.01 0.15
N ILE A 137 6.29 12.00 0.86
CA ILE A 137 5.54 10.76 1.11
C ILE A 137 4.55 11.01 2.25
N LYS A 138 3.26 10.79 1.99
CA LYS A 138 2.17 11.11 2.92
C LYS A 138 1.59 9.89 3.62
N GLY A 139 1.59 8.75 2.96
CA GLY A 139 1.00 7.56 3.55
C GLY A 139 1.21 6.30 2.74
N MET A 140 0.85 5.19 3.37
CA MET A 140 0.91 3.86 2.80
C MET A 140 -0.41 3.14 3.01
N LEU A 141 -0.93 2.54 1.93
CA LEU A 141 -1.98 1.54 2.00
C LEU A 141 -1.35 0.15 2.01
N TRP A 142 -1.64 -0.61 3.07
CA TRP A 142 -1.22 -2.00 3.23
C TRP A 142 -2.41 -2.95 3.02
N VAL A 143 -2.35 -3.79 1.99
CA VAL A 143 -3.40 -4.78 1.69
C VAL A 143 -2.81 -6.17 1.64
N GLN A 144 -2.73 -6.79 2.82
CA GLN A 144 -2.12 -8.09 3.03
C GLN A 144 -2.71 -8.78 4.27
N GLY A 145 -2.46 -10.08 4.36
CA GLY A 145 -2.69 -10.90 5.55
C GLY A 145 -3.30 -12.25 5.22
N GLU A 146 -3.84 -12.42 4.01
CA GLU A 146 -4.50 -13.67 3.64
C GLU A 146 -3.53 -14.84 3.63
N ASN A 147 -2.26 -14.64 3.25
CA ASN A 147 -1.30 -15.73 3.21
C ASN A 147 -0.86 -16.18 4.61
N ASP A 148 -0.67 -15.25 5.54
CA ASP A 148 -0.38 -15.52 6.95
C ASP A 148 -1.58 -16.15 7.67
N ALA A 149 -2.79 -15.85 7.19
CA ALA A 149 -4.02 -16.40 7.72
C ALA A 149 -4.48 -17.71 7.06
N LYS A 150 -3.83 -18.29 6.05
CA LYS A 150 -4.36 -19.49 5.36
C LYS A 150 -4.36 -20.74 6.25
N THR A 151 -5.28 -21.69 5.97
CA THR A 151 -5.35 -23.01 6.64
C THR A 151 -4.01 -23.77 6.67
N ASN A 152 -3.19 -23.60 5.64
CA ASN A 152 -1.88 -24.22 5.48
C ASN A 152 -0.69 -23.30 5.84
N ALA A 153 -0.95 -22.12 6.41
CA ALA A 153 0.10 -21.27 6.97
C ALA A 153 0.67 -21.89 8.26
N THR A 154 1.86 -21.47 8.66
CA THR A 154 2.40 -21.85 9.96
C THR A 154 1.58 -21.17 11.06
N VAL A 155 1.44 -21.82 12.23
CA VAL A 155 0.76 -21.21 13.38
C VAL A 155 1.45 -19.90 13.79
N ALA A 156 2.78 -19.85 13.71
CA ALA A 156 3.57 -18.65 13.97
C ALA A 156 3.23 -17.49 13.01
N ALA A 157 3.00 -17.75 11.71
CA ALA A 157 2.63 -16.68 10.77
C ALA A 157 1.33 -15.97 11.17
N TYR A 158 0.36 -16.74 11.69
CA TYR A 158 -0.89 -16.18 12.21
C TYR A 158 -0.70 -15.49 13.57
N ASP A 159 -0.03 -16.15 14.52
CA ASP A 159 0.11 -15.67 15.90
C ASP A 159 1.02 -14.43 16.01
N ASP A 160 2.04 -14.32 15.14
CA ASP A 160 3.01 -13.22 15.13
C ASP A 160 2.60 -12.06 14.21
N TYR A 161 1.46 -12.15 13.51
CA TYR A 161 1.07 -11.16 12.49
C TYR A 161 1.02 -9.73 13.03
N GLU A 162 0.48 -9.54 14.23
CA GLU A 162 0.38 -8.22 14.88
C GLU A 162 1.78 -7.63 15.13
N ALA A 163 2.66 -8.40 15.78
CA ALA A 163 4.03 -7.96 16.08
C ALA A 163 4.84 -7.70 14.81
N ASN A 164 4.72 -8.56 13.79
CA ASN A 164 5.40 -8.36 12.52
C ASN A 164 4.87 -7.14 11.77
N LEU A 165 3.58 -6.83 11.89
CA LEU A 165 2.98 -5.66 11.27
C LEU A 165 3.42 -4.37 11.97
N GLU A 166 3.51 -4.38 13.30
CA GLU A 166 4.07 -3.27 14.06
C GLU A 166 5.53 -3.00 13.65
N ALA A 167 6.38 -4.04 13.64
CA ALA A 167 7.77 -3.92 13.21
C ALA A 167 7.87 -3.42 11.75
N PHE A 168 6.99 -3.89 10.86
CA PHE A 168 7.00 -3.48 9.45
C PHE A 168 6.63 -2.00 9.31
N ILE A 169 5.62 -1.54 10.04
CA ILE A 169 5.21 -0.13 10.04
C ILE A 169 6.33 0.75 10.60
N GLU A 170 7.00 0.31 11.68
CA GLU A 170 8.13 1.00 12.27
C GLU A 170 9.28 1.13 11.27
N ASP A 171 9.67 0.04 10.60
CA ASP A 171 10.77 0.07 9.64
C ASP A 171 10.46 0.93 8.39
N VAL A 172 9.21 0.86 7.87
CA VAL A 172 8.77 1.76 6.79
C VAL A 172 8.84 3.23 7.22
N ARG A 173 8.47 3.54 8.47
CA ARG A 173 8.56 4.91 9.02
C ARG A 173 10.00 5.35 9.20
N LEU A 174 10.87 4.48 9.70
CA LEU A 174 12.31 4.75 9.80
C LEU A 174 12.91 5.03 8.42
N THR A 175 12.46 4.33 7.38
CA THR A 175 12.96 4.46 6.01
C THR A 175 12.41 5.69 5.28
N TYR A 176 11.11 5.98 5.42
CA TYR A 176 10.39 6.94 4.57
C TYR A 176 9.78 8.13 5.31
N GLY A 177 9.87 8.16 6.64
CA GLY A 177 9.46 9.28 7.49
C GLY A 177 8.47 8.89 8.60
N ASP A 178 8.76 9.32 9.83
CA ASP A 178 8.01 8.94 11.04
C ASP A 178 6.53 9.35 11.05
N SER A 179 6.18 10.40 10.32
CA SER A 179 4.79 10.92 10.25
C SER A 179 3.92 10.24 9.19
N LEU A 180 4.45 9.20 8.51
CA LEU A 180 3.75 8.49 7.45
C LEU A 180 2.48 7.81 7.98
N ILE A 181 1.35 8.14 7.35
CA ILE A 181 0.03 7.59 7.70
C ILE A 181 -0.09 6.18 7.15
N PHE A 182 -0.42 5.22 8.00
CA PHE A 182 -0.72 3.85 7.59
C PHE A 182 -2.21 3.59 7.56
N VAL A 183 -2.70 3.08 6.44
CA VAL A 183 -4.05 2.54 6.29
C VAL A 183 -3.94 1.06 6.01
N ILE A 184 -4.55 0.23 6.84
CA ILE A 184 -4.48 -1.22 6.74
C ILE A 184 -5.84 -1.75 6.30
N SER A 185 -5.86 -2.57 5.26
CA SER A 185 -7.06 -3.30 4.86
C SER A 185 -7.32 -4.47 5.80
N ARG A 186 -8.57 -4.59 6.27
CA ARG A 186 -9.02 -5.85 6.87
C ARG A 186 -9.24 -6.90 5.79
N LEU A 187 -9.01 -8.17 6.15
CA LEU A 187 -9.37 -9.30 5.30
C LEU A 187 -10.89 -9.39 5.14
N SER A 188 -11.33 -9.95 4.02
CA SER A 188 -12.74 -10.28 3.78
C SER A 188 -13.26 -11.22 4.86
N ASP A 189 -14.51 -11.02 5.28
CA ASP A 189 -15.19 -11.93 6.22
C ASP A 189 -15.29 -13.36 5.66
N ASN A 190 -15.18 -13.54 4.33
CA ASN A 190 -15.23 -14.85 3.68
C ASN A 190 -13.86 -15.53 3.57
N GLN A 191 -12.79 -14.97 4.16
CA GLN A 191 -11.46 -15.56 4.09
C GLN A 191 -11.34 -16.78 5.04
N PRO A 192 -10.95 -17.97 4.55
CA PRO A 192 -10.70 -19.15 5.39
C PRO A 192 -9.40 -19.00 6.19
N ILE A 193 -9.41 -19.35 7.49
CA ILE A 193 -8.26 -19.15 8.41
C ILE A 193 -7.50 -20.45 8.77
N ALA A 194 -6.18 -20.35 8.98
CA ALA A 194 -5.26 -21.24 9.70
C ALA A 194 -5.92 -21.92 10.90
N GLY A 195 -5.95 -23.26 10.90
CA GLY A 195 -6.33 -24.07 12.06
C GLY A 195 -7.80 -24.01 12.49
N ILE A 196 -8.70 -23.37 11.74
CA ILE A 196 -10.12 -23.27 12.12
C ILE A 196 -11.01 -23.31 10.87
N GLY A 197 -11.94 -24.26 10.81
CA GLY A 197 -12.98 -24.34 9.77
C GLY A 197 -14.06 -23.25 9.86
N LYS A 198 -13.70 -22.01 10.24
CA LYS A 198 -14.60 -20.86 10.42
C LYS A 198 -13.97 -19.55 9.89
N PRO A 199 -14.79 -18.58 9.44
CA PRO A 199 -14.34 -17.33 8.80
C PRO A 199 -13.53 -16.39 9.69
N ALA A 200 -12.70 -15.54 9.05
CA ALA A 200 -11.85 -14.46 9.61
C ALA A 200 -12.41 -13.74 10.86
N CYS A 201 -13.71 -13.45 10.86
CA CYS A 201 -14.37 -12.64 11.89
C CYS A 201 -14.54 -13.36 13.26
N ALA A 202 -14.32 -14.67 13.34
CA ALA A 202 -14.67 -15.50 14.51
C ALA A 202 -13.65 -15.48 15.67
N ARG A 203 -12.44 -14.94 15.49
CA ARG A 203 -11.46 -14.70 16.57
C ARG A 203 -11.12 -13.22 16.68
N ARG A 204 -12.04 -12.42 17.22
CA ARG A 204 -11.65 -11.15 17.84
C ARG A 204 -10.91 -11.51 19.12
N LYS A 205 -9.58 -11.36 19.16
CA LYS A 205 -8.91 -11.17 20.46
C LYS A 205 -9.45 -9.81 20.95
N PRO A 206 -10.14 -9.71 22.10
CA PRO A 206 -10.52 -8.41 22.62
C PRO A 206 -9.22 -7.61 22.80
N MET A 207 -9.10 -6.52 22.05
CA MET A 207 -8.02 -5.55 22.22
C MET A 207 -8.12 -5.08 23.68
N SER A 208 -7.09 -5.34 24.48
CA SER A 208 -7.06 -4.87 25.86
C SER A 208 -7.16 -3.35 25.84
N PRO A 209 -8.11 -2.73 26.58
CA PRO A 209 -8.21 -1.29 26.61
C PRO A 209 -6.98 -0.72 27.30
N THR A 210 -6.04 -0.16 26.53
CA THR A 210 -4.99 0.70 27.08
C THR A 210 -5.68 1.96 27.62
N PRO A 211 -5.62 2.24 28.93
CA PRO A 211 -6.22 3.45 29.48
C PRO A 211 -5.38 4.65 29.04
N ILE A 212 -5.96 5.51 28.21
CA ILE A 212 -5.41 6.86 27.97
C ILE A 212 -5.56 7.62 29.28
N ARG A 213 -4.43 7.83 29.96
CA ARG A 213 -4.35 8.68 31.14
C ARG A 213 -4.28 10.13 30.65
N ALA A 214 -5.36 10.88 30.84
CA ALA A 214 -5.34 12.32 30.65
C ALA A 214 -4.47 12.95 31.76
N THR A 215 -3.47 13.71 31.37
CA THR A 215 -2.81 14.74 32.19
C THR A 215 -2.76 16.01 31.38
#